data_AF-A0A945E461-F1
#
_entry.id   AF-A0A945E461-F1
#
_cell.length_a   1.000
_cell.length_b   1.000
_cell.length_c   1.000
_cell.angle_alpha   90.00
_cell.angle_beta   90.00
_cell.angle_gamma   90.00
#
_symmetry.space_group_name_H-M   'P 1'
#
loop_
_entity.id
_entity.type
_entity.pdbx_description
1 polymer ?
#
loop_
_entity_poly.entity_id
_entity_poly.type
_entity_poly.pdbx_seq_one_letter_code
_entity_poly.pdbx_strand_id
1 'polypeptide(L)'
;SEDLAELDRFCEAMESIADEAAQVADGHWPVDDNPLVNAPHTSRAIAGEWTHPYDRATAAFPMGATADKYWPPVGRIDGAHGDKNLVCSCPEIDNYR
;
A
#
# COMPACT_ATOMS: atom_id res chain seq x y z
N SER A 1 10.07 20.67 8.86
CA SER A 1 11.29 20.36 9.64
C SER A 1 10.84 19.33 10.63
N GLU A 2 11.41 18.14 10.53
CA GLU A 2 10.95 16.98 11.30
C GLU A 2 11.70 16.92 12.64
N ASP A 3 11.01 16.50 13.70
CA ASP A 3 11.63 16.21 14.98
C ASP A 3 12.25 14.79 14.99
N LEU A 4 13.05 14.49 16.00
CA LEU A 4 13.71 13.18 16.10
C LEU A 4 12.68 12.04 16.14
N ALA A 5 11.53 12.26 16.78
CA ALA A 5 10.50 11.23 16.91
C ALA A 5 9.85 10.87 15.56
N GLU A 6 9.65 11.84 14.66
CA GLU A 6 9.17 11.57 13.28
C GLU A 6 10.23 10.85 12.45
N LEU A 7 11.51 11.19 12.61
CA LEU A 7 12.61 10.48 11.95
C LEU A 7 12.71 9.03 12.42
N ASP A 8 12.61 8.79 13.72
CA ASP A 8 12.63 7.44 14.30
C ASP A 8 11.43 6.63 13.82
N ARG A 9 10.21 7.21 13.77
CA ARG A 9 9.01 6.56 13.20
C ARG A 9 9.22 6.10 11.76
N PHE A 10 9.88 6.93 10.94
CA PHE A 10 10.18 6.56 9.55
C PHE A 10 11.22 5.44 9.48
N CYS A 11 12.27 5.49 10.29
CA CYS A 11 13.28 4.42 10.37
C CYS A 11 12.66 3.09 10.80
N GLU A 12 11.83 3.08 11.84
CA GLU A 12 11.09 1.89 12.30
C GLU A 12 10.20 1.31 11.18
N ALA A 13 9.52 2.16 10.42
CA ALA A 13 8.73 1.72 9.27
C ALA A 13 9.61 1.07 8.18
N MET A 14 10.81 1.60 7.92
CA MET A 14 11.76 1.01 6.96
C MET A 14 12.33 -0.32 7.45
N GLU A 15 12.59 -0.47 8.75
CA GLU A 15 12.98 -1.75 9.36
C GLU A 15 11.86 -2.79 9.21
N SER A 16 10.62 -2.42 9.51
CA SER A 16 9.46 -3.30 9.30
C SER A 16 9.29 -3.72 7.84
N ILE A 17 9.55 -2.83 6.88
CA ILE A 17 9.52 -3.16 5.44
C ILE A 17 10.63 -4.16 5.08
N ALA A 18 11.80 -4.04 5.69
CA ALA A 18 12.89 -5.00 5.48
C ALA A 18 12.53 -6.39 6.03
N ASP A 19 11.87 -6.45 7.19
CA ASP A 19 11.38 -7.70 7.76
C ASP A 19 10.28 -8.34 6.88
N GLU A 20 9.38 -7.54 6.29
CA GLU A 20 8.42 -8.04 5.31
C GLU A 20 9.12 -8.65 4.08
N ALA A 21 10.19 -8.00 3.59
CA ALA A 21 10.98 -8.54 2.48
C ALA A 21 11.69 -9.84 2.87
N ALA A 22 12.17 -9.95 4.11
CA ALA A 22 12.75 -11.18 4.64
C ALA A 22 11.72 -12.32 4.70
N GLN A 23 10.48 -12.04 5.13
CA GLN A 23 9.40 -13.04 5.12
C GLN A 23 9.10 -13.59 3.71
N VAL A 24 9.15 -12.73 2.68
CA VAL A 24 9.04 -13.19 1.29
C VAL A 24 10.27 -14.03 0.88
N ALA A 25 11.47 -13.59 1.24
CA ALA A 25 12.71 -14.31 0.92
C ALA A 25 12.78 -15.71 1.56
N ASP A 26 12.26 -15.83 2.78
CA ASP A 26 12.18 -17.10 3.54
C ASP A 26 11.00 -17.99 3.09
N GLY A 27 10.16 -17.50 2.18
CA GLY A 27 9.03 -18.25 1.62
C GLY A 27 7.80 -18.32 2.53
N HIS A 28 7.72 -17.49 3.58
CA HIS A 28 6.53 -17.38 4.42
C HIS A 28 5.35 -16.77 3.64
N TRP A 29 5.63 -15.82 2.76
CA TRP A 29 4.66 -15.27 1.82
C TRP A 29 5.04 -15.56 0.37
N PRO A 30 4.03 -15.83 -0.49
CA PRO A 30 4.22 -15.90 -1.93
C PRO A 30 4.87 -14.63 -2.49
N VAL A 31 5.75 -14.80 -3.49
CA VAL A 31 6.44 -13.68 -4.15
C VAL A 31 5.46 -12.76 -4.88
N ASP A 32 4.35 -13.31 -5.37
CA ASP A 32 3.30 -12.62 -6.11
C ASP A 32 2.11 -12.18 -5.25
N ASP A 33 2.03 -12.62 -3.98
CA ASP A 33 0.95 -12.25 -3.07
C ASP A 33 1.44 -12.00 -1.63
N ASN A 34 1.86 -10.76 -1.37
CA ASN A 34 2.39 -10.30 -0.08
C ASN A 34 2.07 -8.80 0.14
N PRO A 35 2.27 -8.24 1.34
CA PRO A 35 1.96 -6.84 1.61
C PRO A 35 2.70 -5.86 0.68
N LEU A 36 3.98 -6.12 0.35
CA LEU A 36 4.81 -5.25 -0.48
C LEU A 36 4.32 -5.16 -1.94
N VAL A 37 3.91 -6.28 -2.53
CA VAL A 37 3.41 -6.34 -3.92
C VAL A 37 2.01 -5.76 -4.03
N ASN A 38 1.17 -5.99 -3.02
CA ASN A 38 -0.22 -5.53 -3.02
C ASN A 38 -0.40 -4.08 -2.52
N ALA A 39 0.64 -3.48 -1.93
CA ALA A 39 0.60 -2.07 -1.53
C ALA A 39 0.38 -1.13 -2.75
N PRO A 40 -0.28 0.02 -2.56
CA PRO A 40 -0.93 0.49 -1.34
C PRO A 40 -2.33 -0.11 -1.11
N HIS A 41 -2.68 -0.37 0.15
CA HIS A 41 -4.00 -0.90 0.54
C HIS A 41 -5.00 0.23 0.80
N THR A 42 -5.98 0.38 -0.10
CA THR A 42 -7.08 1.35 0.05
C THR A 42 -8.12 0.90 1.09
N SER A 43 -8.88 1.84 1.65
CA SER A 43 -9.99 1.50 2.57
C SER A 43 -11.01 0.56 1.94
N ARG A 44 -11.27 0.71 0.63
CA ARG A 44 -12.15 -0.18 -0.14
C ARG A 44 -11.59 -1.59 -0.27
N ALA A 45 -10.28 -1.74 -0.46
CA ALA A 45 -9.63 -3.06 -0.49
C ALA A 45 -9.73 -3.75 0.86
N ILE A 46 -9.48 -3.02 1.96
CA ILE A 46 -9.60 -3.55 3.32
C ILE A 46 -11.05 -3.98 3.65
N ALA A 47 -12.04 -3.20 3.25
CA ALA A 47 -13.46 -3.48 3.50
C ALA A 47 -14.04 -4.63 2.65
N GLY A 48 -13.34 -5.01 1.57
CA GLY A 48 -13.79 -6.04 0.64
C GLY A 48 -13.56 -7.48 1.12
N GLU A 49 -13.78 -8.41 0.20
CA GLU A 49 -13.34 -9.80 0.34
C GLU A 49 -11.82 -9.85 0.52
N TRP A 50 -11.35 -10.81 1.33
CA TRP A 50 -9.94 -10.91 1.68
C TRP A 50 -9.44 -12.33 1.50
N THR A 51 -8.62 -12.51 0.47
CA THR A 51 -8.08 -13.81 0.04
C THR A 51 -6.56 -13.87 0.13
N HIS A 52 -5.93 -12.86 0.74
CA HIS A 52 -4.48 -12.76 0.89
C HIS A 52 -3.95 -13.65 2.04
N PRO A 53 -2.68 -14.09 1.99
CA PRO A 53 -2.06 -14.93 3.02
C PRO A 53 -1.60 -14.16 4.27
N TYR A 54 -1.83 -12.84 4.30
CA TYR A 54 -1.58 -11.95 5.44
C TYR A 54 -2.90 -11.31 5.86
N ASP A 55 -3.00 -10.82 7.09
CA ASP A 55 -4.26 -10.25 7.59
C ASP A 55 -4.46 -8.77 7.19
N ARG A 56 -5.68 -8.26 7.41
CA ARG A 56 -6.02 -6.87 7.13
C ARG A 56 -5.29 -5.87 8.04
N ALA A 57 -4.88 -6.30 9.23
CA ALA A 57 -4.18 -5.43 10.18
C ALA A 57 -2.74 -5.21 9.74
N THR A 58 -2.03 -6.23 9.27
CA THR A 58 -0.72 -6.11 8.60
C THR A 58 -0.80 -5.15 7.42
N ALA A 59 -1.87 -5.24 6.62
CA ALA A 59 -2.06 -4.36 5.46
C ALA A 59 -2.34 -2.88 5.84
N ALA A 60 -3.19 -2.64 6.83
CA ALA A 60 -3.66 -1.30 7.16
C ALA A 60 -2.88 -0.62 8.29
N PHE A 61 -2.28 -1.39 9.19
CA PHE A 61 -1.67 -0.95 10.45
C PHE A 61 -0.43 -1.79 10.78
N PRO A 62 0.60 -1.81 9.90
CA PRO A 62 1.77 -2.69 10.08
C PRO A 62 2.53 -2.42 11.39
N MET A 63 2.50 -1.17 11.88
CA MET A 63 3.10 -0.74 13.15
C MET A 63 2.07 -0.58 14.28
N GLY A 64 0.88 -1.19 14.15
CA GLY A 64 -0.23 -1.07 15.08
C GLY A 64 -1.22 0.06 14.76
N ALA A 65 -2.37 0.03 15.43
CA ALA A 65 -3.45 1.00 15.22
C ALA A 65 -3.12 2.33 15.94
N THR A 66 -2.62 3.31 15.18
CA THR A 66 -2.46 4.69 15.64
C THR A 66 -3.77 5.47 15.44
N ALA A 67 -3.95 6.58 16.17
CA ALA A 67 -5.17 7.39 16.11
C ALA A 67 -5.38 8.05 14.73
N ASP A 68 -4.29 8.35 14.00
CA ASP A 68 -4.32 9.10 12.75
C ASP A 68 -3.90 8.20 11.56
N LYS A 69 -4.89 7.65 10.85
CA LYS A 69 -4.67 6.85 9.64
C LYS A 69 -4.90 7.68 8.38
N TYR A 70 -3.85 7.84 7.58
CA TYR A 70 -3.98 8.29 6.20
C TYR A 70 -4.30 7.11 5.28
N TRP A 71 -5.40 7.21 4.52
CA TRP A 71 -5.81 6.18 3.56
C TRP A 71 -5.32 6.53 2.15
N PRO A 72 -4.62 5.60 1.47
CA PRO A 72 -4.36 5.73 0.04
C PRO A 72 -5.69 5.82 -0.72
N PRO A 73 -5.92 6.87 -1.54
CA PRO A 73 -7.19 7.06 -2.24
C PRO A 73 -7.40 6.08 -3.39
N VAL A 74 -6.31 5.54 -3.94
CA VAL A 74 -6.31 4.58 -5.06
C VAL A 74 -5.26 3.49 -4.82
N GLY A 75 -5.42 2.35 -5.51
CA GLY A 75 -4.42 1.29 -5.52
C GLY A 75 -3.20 1.65 -6.36
N ARG A 76 -2.31 0.67 -6.59
CA ARG A 76 -1.10 0.87 -7.40
C ARG A 76 -1.46 1.33 -8.81
N ILE A 77 -0.79 2.38 -9.26
CA ILE A 77 -1.02 2.96 -10.60
C ILE A 77 -0.41 2.07 -11.68
N ASP A 78 -1.16 1.84 -12.76
CA ASP A 78 -0.63 1.26 -13.99
C ASP A 78 0.03 2.35 -14.85
N GLY A 79 1.35 2.52 -14.66
CA GLY A 79 2.12 3.50 -15.43
C GLY A 79 2.20 3.18 -16.92
N ALA A 80 2.29 1.90 -17.29
CA ALA A 80 2.42 1.50 -18.68
C ALA A 80 1.15 1.77 -19.49
N HIS A 81 -0.02 1.66 -18.86
CA HIS A 81 -1.28 2.07 -19.47
C HIS A 81 -1.32 3.58 -19.71
N GLY A 82 -0.89 4.38 -18.73
CA GLY A 82 -0.85 5.84 -18.83
C GLY A 82 0.01 6.33 -20.00
N ASP A 83 1.19 5.75 -20.16
CA ASP A 83 2.12 6.11 -21.26
C ASP A 83 1.56 5.73 -22.64
N LYS A 84 0.80 4.65 -22.74
CA LYS A 84 0.19 4.17 -24.00
C LYS A 84 -1.11 4.90 -24.36
N ASN A 85 -1.81 5.48 -23.38
CA ASN A 85 -3.11 6.12 -23.52
C ASN A 85 -3.07 7.54 -22.96
N LEU A 86 -2.27 8.40 -23.58
CA LEU A 86 -1.98 9.73 -23.06
C LEU A 86 -3.22 10.62 -23.05
N VAL A 87 -3.72 10.94 -21.85
CA VAL A 87 -4.81 11.89 -21.60
C VAL A 87 -4.31 12.97 -20.63
N CYS A 88 -4.11 14.19 -21.13
CA CYS A 88 -3.54 15.31 -20.36
C CYS A 88 -4.53 16.45 -20.09
N SER A 89 -5.81 16.23 -20.36
CA SER A 89 -6.92 17.12 -20.02
C SER A 89 -7.98 16.32 -19.29
N CYS A 90 -8.86 17.00 -18.55
CA CYS A 90 -9.98 16.32 -17.90
C CYS A 90 -10.80 15.56 -18.96
N PRO A 91 -10.98 14.23 -18.84
CA PRO A 91 -11.93 13.50 -19.66
C PRO A 91 -13.36 14.06 -19.42
N GLU A 92 -14.26 13.78 -20.36
CA GLU A 92 -15.66 14.19 -20.23
C GLU A 92 -16.26 13.67 -18.91
N ILE A 93 -17.15 14.47 -18.30
CA ILE A 93 -17.75 14.14 -16.99
C ILE A 93 -18.42 12.75 -17.00
N ASP A 94 -18.98 12.35 -18.13
CA ASP A 94 -19.62 11.04 -18.30
C ASP A 94 -18.65 9.86 -18.11
N ASN A 95 -17.34 10.05 -18.27
CA ASN A 95 -16.32 9.01 -18.01
C ASN A 95 -16.08 8.74 -16.52
N TYR A 96 -16.62 9.56 -15.62
CA TYR A 96 -16.48 9.40 -14.16
C TYR A 96 -17.73 8.81 -13.48
N ARG A 97 -18.76 8.46 -14.27
CA ARG A 97 -20.02 7.90 -13.76
C ARG A 97 -19.95 6.39 -13.55
#